data_AF-A0A8H4QZR8-F1
#
_entry.id   AF-A0A8H4QZR8-F1
#
_cell.length_a   1.000
_cell.length_b   1.000
_cell.length_c   1.000
_cell.angle_alpha   90.00
_cell.angle_beta   90.00
_cell.angle_gamma   90.00
#
_symmetry.space_group_name_H-M   'P 1'
#
loop_
_entity.id
_entity.type
_entity.pdbx_description
1 polymer ?
#
loop_
_entity_poly.entity_id
_entity_poly.type
_entity_poly.pdbx_seq_one_letter_code
_entity_poly.pdbx_strand_id
1 'polypeptide(L)' 'MSLLSPLYNLPNHVLEKQKAFQNSSKPLILRGPRAGIYVGGYAALFTVGMLSTVYACGNLIAGKKTE' A
#
# COMPACT_ATOMS: atom_id res chain seq x y z
N MET A 1 -6.29 25.10 25.89
CA MET A 1 -5.62 24.03 25.11
C MET A 1 -5.07 24.65 23.84
N SER A 2 -3.76 24.56 23.59
CA SER A 2 -3.15 25.12 22.37
C SER A 2 -3.53 24.25 21.16
N LEU A 3 -3.88 24.88 20.05
CA LEU A 3 -4.25 24.24 18.77
C LEU A 3 -3.21 23.19 18.34
N LEU A 4 -1.94 23.41 18.68
CA LEU A 4 -0.81 22.59 18.25
C LEU A 4 -0.38 21.54 19.28
N SER A 5 -0.97 21.52 20.48
CA SER A 5 -0.65 20.52 21.50
C SER A 5 -0.69 19.05 21.01
N PRO A 6 -1.59 18.64 20.10
CA PRO A 6 -1.60 17.28 19.55
C PRO A 6 -0.42 16.93 18.62
N LEU A 7 0.36 17.91 18.15
CA LEU A 7 1.44 17.68 17.17
C LEU A 7 2.79 17.37 17.82
N TYR A 8 3.05 17.89 19.02
CA TYR A 8 4.34 17.73 19.71
C TYR A 8 4.25 16.99 21.05
N ASN A 9 3.04 16.83 21.60
CA ASN A 9 2.83 16.12 22.87
C ASN A 9 2.18 14.74 22.64
N LEU A 10 2.73 13.98 21.69
CA LEU A 10 2.34 12.60 21.42
C LEU A 10 3.21 11.62 22.23
N PRO A 11 2.65 10.51 22.72
CA PRO A 11 3.44 9.48 23.39
C PRO A 11 4.48 8.87 22.45
N ASN A 12 5.70 8.70 22.96
CA ASN A 12 6.80 8.10 22.21
C ASN A 12 6.69 6.56 22.23
N HIS A 13 6.37 5.97 21.08
CA HIS A 13 6.27 4.52 20.89
C HIS A 13 7.45 3.91 20.10
N VAL A 14 8.56 4.62 19.90
CA VAL A 14 9.65 4.18 19.01
C VAL A 14 10.24 2.84 19.43
N LEU A 15 10.58 2.65 20.71
CA LEU A 15 11.19 1.40 21.19
C LEU A 15 10.24 0.19 21.02
N GLU A 16 8.93 0.40 21.23
CA GLU A 16 7.92 -0.64 21.03
C GLU A 16 7.84 -1.06 19.55
N LYS A 17 7.85 -0.08 18.64
CA LYS A 17 7.86 -0.35 17.20
C LYS A 17 9.15 -1.05 16.77
N GLN A 18 10.30 -0.63 17.27
CA GLN A 18 11.59 -1.28 16.98
C GLN A 18 11.56 -2.75 17.40
N LYS A 19 11.15 -3.06 18.64
CA LYS A 19 11.00 -4.44 19.11
C LYS A 19 10.04 -5.24 18.24
N ALA A 20 8.88 -4.69 17.90
CA ALA A 20 7.89 -5.36 17.06
C ALA A 20 8.40 -5.67 15.64
N PHE A 21 9.16 -4.75 15.03
CA PHE A 21 9.73 -4.94 13.69
C PHE A 21 10.97 -5.83 13.68
N GLN A 22 11.81 -5.78 14.72
CA GLN A 22 13.03 -6.57 14.82
C GLN A 22 12.74 -8.02 15.22
N ASN A 23 11.70 -8.28 16.01
CA ASN A 23 11.31 -9.63 16.45
C ASN A 23 10.49 -10.41 15.39
N SER A 24 10.37 -9.90 14.17
CA SER A 24 9.56 -10.51 13.11
C SER A 24 10.44 -11.00 11.96
N SER A 25 10.31 -12.28 11.61
CA SER A 25 10.95 -12.88 10.44
C SER A 25 10.24 -12.60 9.12
N LYS A 26 9.07 -11.95 9.16
CA LYS A 26 8.30 -11.60 7.95
C LYS A 26 9.11 -10.65 7.06
N PRO A 27 8.86 -10.60 5.74
CA PRO A 27 9.38 -9.55 4.87
C PRO A 27 9.02 -8.17 5.42
N LEU A 28 9.92 -7.18 5.27
CA LEU A 28 9.79 -5.86 5.90
C LEU A 28 8.43 -5.20 5.62
N ILE A 29 7.95 -5.28 4.38
CA ILE A 29 6.67 -4.69 3.94
C ILE A 29 5.45 -5.33 4.62
N LEU A 30 5.59 -6.52 5.20
CA LEU A 30 4.53 -7.29 5.88
C LEU A 30 4.64 -7.27 7.41
N ARG A 31 5.65 -6.59 7.98
CA ARG A 31 5.87 -6.59 9.45
C ARG A 31 4.89 -5.70 10.21
N GLY A 32 4.33 -4.70 9.55
CA GLY A 32 3.39 -3.77 10.18
C GLY A 32 2.07 -4.44 10.58
N PRO A 33 1.42 -4.00 11.68
CA PRO A 33 0.17 -4.59 12.15
C PRO A 33 -0.99 -4.48 11.14
N ARG A 34 -0.95 -3.47 10.26
CA ARG A 34 -1.93 -3.21 9.21
C ARG A 34 -1.38 -3.51 7.80
N ALA A 35 -0.21 -4.15 7.71
CA ALA A 35 0.47 -4.34 6.43
C ALA A 35 -0.36 -5.15 5.43
N GLY A 36 -1.16 -6.12 5.89
CA GLY A 36 -2.03 -6.90 5.02
C GLY A 36 -3.05 -6.05 4.26
N ILE A 37 -3.62 -5.02 4.91
CA ILE A 37 -4.58 -4.11 4.28
C ILE A 37 -3.88 -3.24 3.24
N TYR A 38 -2.72 -2.67 3.58
CA TYR A 38 -1.99 -1.78 2.68
C TYR A 38 -1.40 -2.54 1.47
N VAL A 39 -0.68 -3.63 1.72
CA VAL A 39 -0.04 -4.41 0.66
C VAL A 39 -1.10 -5.15 -0.17
N GLY A 40 -2.13 -5.71 0.46
CA GLY A 40 -3.23 -6.36 -0.24
C GLY A 40 -4.03 -5.40 -1.11
N GLY A 41 -4.38 -4.22 -0.58
CA GLY A 41 -5.08 -3.17 -1.33
C GLY A 41 -4.25 -2.66 -2.51
N TYR A 42 -2.96 -2.41 -2.29
CA TYR A 42 -2.04 -2.06 -3.37
C TYR A 42 -1.98 -3.15 -4.45
N ALA A 43 -1.81 -4.42 -4.06
CA ALA A 43 -1.70 -5.53 -4.99
C ALA A 43 -2.97 -5.69 -5.84
N ALA A 44 -4.15 -5.51 -5.25
CA ALA A 44 -5.42 -5.55 -5.97
C ALA A 44 -5.51 -4.44 -7.03
N LEU A 45 -5.27 -3.19 -6.63
CA LEU A 45 -5.31 -2.04 -7.54
C LEU A 45 -4.27 -2.16 -8.66
N PHE A 46 -3.05 -2.57 -8.31
CA PHE A 46 -1.98 -2.79 -9.26
C PHE A 46 -2.36 -3.86 -10.30
N THR A 47 -2.88 -5.00 -9.85
CA THR A 47 -3.25 -6.10 -10.74
C THR A 47 -4.37 -5.69 -11.70
N VAL A 48 -5.42 -5.04 -11.19
CA VAL A 48 -6.52 -4.53 -12.02
C VAL A 48 -6.01 -3.50 -13.04
N GLY A 49 -5.13 -2.60 -12.61
CA GLY A 49 -4.50 -1.61 -13.49
C GLY A 49 -3.71 -2.26 -14.62
N MET A 50 -2.84 -3.21 -14.29
CA MET A 50 -2.01 -3.90 -15.28
C MET A 50 -2.84 -4.73 -16.27
N LEU A 51 -3.87 -5.44 -15.80
CA LEU A 51 -4.78 -6.18 -16.69
C LEU A 51 -5.53 -5.24 -17.64
N SER A 52 -5.98 -4.08 -17.13
CA SER A 52 -6.62 -3.05 -17.94
C SER A 52 -5.68 -2.50 -19.02
N THR A 53 -4.40 -2.29 -18.68
CA THR A 53 -3.38 -1.86 -19.65
C THR A 53 -3.18 -2.89 -20.75
N VAL A 54 -3.00 -4.17 -20.40
CA VAL A 54 -2.82 -5.25 -21.38
C VAL A 54 -4.05 -5.37 -22.30
N TYR A 55 -5.25 -5.29 -21.73
CA TYR A 55 -6.50 -5.29 -22.50
C TYR A 55 -6.58 -4.11 -23.48
N ALA A 56 -6.24 -2.90 -23.02
CA ALA A 56 -6.21 -1.71 -23.86
C ALA A 56 -5.18 -1.83 -25.00
N CYS A 57 -3.99 -2.37 -24.72
CA CYS A 57 -2.99 -2.67 -25.74
C CYS A 57 -3.52 -3.65 -26.80
N GLY A 58 -4.24 -4.70 -26.37
CA GLY A 58 -4.88 -5.64 -27.29
C GLY A 58 -5.90 -4.96 -28.22
N ASN A 59 -6.73 -4.07 -27.67
CA ASN A 59 -7.69 -3.30 -28.47
C ASN A 59 -7.01 -2.30 -29.42
N LEU A 60 -5.90 -1.69 -29.00
CA LEU A 60 -5.10 -0.81 -29.87
C LEU A 60 -4.52 -1.56 -31.06
N ILE A 61 -4.04 -2.79 -30.86
CA ILE A 61 -3.51 -3.66 -31.92
C ILE A 61 -4.63 -4.12 -32.86
N ALA A 62 -5.77 -4.54 -32.31
CA ALA A 62 -6.90 -5.01 -33.11
C ALA A 62 -7.55 -3.90 -33.96
N GLY A 63 -7.30 -2.64 -33.61
CA GLY A 63 -7.94 -1.49 -34.24
C GLY A 63 -9.38 -1.30 -33.77
N LYS A 64 -9.93 -0.10 -34.03
CA LYS A 64 -11.34 0.17 -33.77
C LYS A 64 -12.20 -0.56 -34.81
N LYS A 65 -13.21 -1.31 -34.37
CA LYS A 65 -14.30 -1.74 -35.25
C LYS A 65 -14.96 -0.49 -35.81
N THR A 66 -14.82 -0.29 -37.11
CA THR A 66 -15.63 0.67 -37.86
C THR A 66 -16.98 0.00 -38.07
N GLU A 67 -18.08 0.65 -37.69
CA GLU A 67 -19.42 0.21 -38.10
C GLU A 67 -19.52 0.11 -39.63
#